data_AF-A0A7R9TP63-F1
#
_entry.id   AF-A0A7R9TP63-F1
#
_cell.length_a   1.000
_cell.length_b   1.000
_cell.length_c   1.000
_cell.angle_alpha   90.00
_cell.angle_beta   90.00
_cell.angle_gamma   90.00
#
_symmetry.space_group_name_H-M   'P 1'
#
loop_
_entity.id
_entity.type
_entity.pdbx_description
1 polymer ?
#
loop_
_entity_poly.entity_id
_entity_poly.type
_entity_poly.pdbx_seq_one_letter_code
_entity_poly.pdbx_strand_id
1 'polypeptide(L)'
;HEGHLSLAALAAARADDVVASVYVNPTQFAPGEDFASYPRDDGGDCAKLESAGVAVAFMPRDMYDSGSETRVLPGALAAGLCGGARPHFFEGVCTVVAKLLNVVVPDVLVLGKKDYQQLCVVRRMVRDLDMGVEVVGGETARAEDGLALSSRNARLSPAARASASALPAALAS
;
A
#
# COMPACT_ATOMS: atom_id res chain seq x y z
N HIS A 1 5.02 -6.61 8.12
CA HIS A 1 6.05 -5.90 8.91
C HIS A 1 5.39 -4.90 9.84
N GLU A 2 6.09 -4.39 10.86
CA GLU A 2 5.51 -3.48 11.87
C GLU A 2 4.81 -2.26 11.29
N GLY A 3 5.32 -1.69 10.19
CA GLY A 3 4.65 -0.56 9.54
C GLY A 3 3.26 -0.86 8.94
N HIS A 4 2.89 -2.13 8.73
CA HIS A 4 1.52 -2.50 8.36
C HIS A 4 0.68 -2.81 9.59
N LEU A 5 1.28 -3.42 10.63
CA LEU A 5 0.60 -3.69 11.90
C LEU A 5 0.21 -2.40 12.62
N SER A 6 1.01 -1.34 12.50
CA SER A 6 0.64 0.00 12.98
C SER A 6 -0.56 0.60 12.25
N LEU A 7 -0.79 0.25 10.98
CA LEU A 7 -1.99 0.67 10.25
C LEU A 7 -3.21 -0.13 10.70
N ALA A 8 -3.06 -1.43 10.97
CA ALA A 8 -4.13 -2.25 11.54
C ALA A 8 -4.57 -1.71 12.91
N ALA A 9 -3.61 -1.35 13.78
CA ALA A 9 -3.91 -0.71 15.06
C ALA A 9 -4.63 0.65 14.90
N LEU A 10 -4.24 1.46 13.91
CA LEU A 10 -4.92 2.72 13.61
C LEU A 10 -6.35 2.49 13.07
N ALA A 11 -6.57 1.43 12.30
CA ALA A 11 -7.89 1.04 11.81
C ALA A 11 -8.79 0.57 12.98
N ALA A 12 -8.27 -0.26 13.88
CA ALA A 12 -8.99 -0.75 15.06
C ALA A 12 -9.41 0.38 16.03
N ALA A 13 -8.71 1.51 16.02
CA ALA A 13 -9.09 2.69 16.79
C ALA A 13 -10.24 3.50 16.17
N ARG A 14 -10.71 3.12 14.96
CA ARG A 14 -11.66 3.90 14.14
C ARG A 14 -12.84 3.08 13.62
N ALA A 15 -12.80 1.75 13.73
CA ALA A 15 -13.82 0.84 13.24
C ALA A 15 -13.95 -0.35 14.19
N ASP A 16 -15.13 -0.99 14.17
CA ASP A 16 -15.40 -2.18 14.99
C ASP A 16 -14.63 -3.42 14.50
N ASP A 17 -14.56 -3.58 13.17
CA ASP A 17 -13.85 -4.68 12.51
C ASP A 17 -12.76 -4.16 11.58
N VAL A 18 -11.64 -4.89 11.50
CA VAL A 18 -10.51 -4.56 10.61
C VAL A 18 -10.36 -5.64 9.54
N VAL A 19 -10.33 -5.21 8.29
CA VAL A 19 -10.01 -6.06 7.13
C VAL A 19 -8.67 -5.64 6.54
N ALA A 20 -7.78 -6.60 6.34
CA ALA A 20 -6.51 -6.38 5.64
C ALA A 20 -6.53 -7.07 4.28
N SER A 21 -6.42 -6.31 3.19
CA SER A 21 -6.22 -6.87 1.85
C SER A 21 -4.74 -7.17 1.60
N VAL A 22 -4.40 -8.42 1.31
CA VAL A 22 -3.04 -8.83 0.91
C VAL A 22 -3.09 -9.33 -0.52
N TYR A 23 -2.68 -8.47 -1.45
CA TYR A 23 -2.70 -8.79 -2.88
C TYR A 23 -1.56 -8.08 -3.61
N VAL A 24 -0.73 -8.85 -4.31
CA VAL A 24 0.33 -8.31 -5.16
C VAL A 24 -0.29 -7.97 -6.52
N ASN A 25 -0.75 -6.73 -6.66
CA ASN A 25 -1.44 -6.27 -7.87
C ASN A 25 -0.50 -6.26 -9.09
N PRO A 26 -0.72 -7.07 -10.15
CA PRO A 26 0.15 -7.07 -11.33
C PRO A 26 0.09 -5.77 -12.13
N THR A 27 -1.05 -5.06 -12.14
CA THR A 27 -1.26 -3.89 -13.01
C THR A 27 -0.44 -2.66 -12.62
N GLN A 28 0.16 -2.66 -11.43
CA GLN A 28 1.04 -1.59 -10.98
C GLN A 28 2.54 -1.89 -11.21
N PHE A 29 2.87 -2.97 -11.94
CA PHE A 29 4.24 -3.34 -12.27
C PHE A 29 4.49 -3.27 -13.78
N ALA A 30 5.62 -2.72 -14.19
CA ALA A 30 6.10 -2.76 -15.57
C ALA A 30 6.84 -4.08 -15.89
N PRO A 31 6.96 -4.44 -17.19
CA PRO A 31 7.89 -5.50 -17.61
C PRO A 31 9.31 -5.22 -17.08
N GLY A 32 9.89 -6.22 -16.42
CA GLY A 32 11.22 -6.11 -15.80
C GLY A 32 11.23 -5.55 -14.38
N GLU A 33 10.10 -5.09 -13.84
CA GLU A 33 9.97 -4.82 -12.42
C GLU A 33 9.84 -6.12 -11.61
N ASP A 34 9.84 -5.99 -10.29
CA ASP A 34 10.05 -7.07 -9.35
C ASP A 34 8.81 -7.92 -9.03
N PHE A 35 7.85 -8.02 -9.96
CA PHE A 35 6.60 -8.75 -9.75
C PHE A 35 6.83 -10.25 -9.47
N ALA A 36 7.69 -10.90 -10.25
CA ALA A 36 7.98 -12.33 -10.11
C ALA A 36 8.75 -12.66 -8.82
N SER A 37 9.60 -11.73 -8.36
CA SER A 37 10.43 -11.86 -7.17
C SER A 37 9.90 -11.08 -5.96
N TYR A 38 8.63 -10.63 -6.02
CA TYR A 38 8.00 -9.95 -4.90
C TYR A 38 7.80 -10.95 -3.76
N PRO A 39 8.26 -10.67 -2.52
CA PRO A 39 8.11 -11.59 -1.40
C PRO A 39 6.64 -11.94 -1.14
N ARG A 40 6.35 -13.23 -0.94
CA ARG A 40 5.04 -13.76 -0.55
C ARG A 40 5.24 -14.75 0.59
N ASP A 41 4.54 -14.55 1.70
CA ASP A 41 4.57 -15.40 2.89
C ASP A 41 3.18 -15.38 3.52
N ASP A 42 2.21 -15.99 2.82
CA ASP A 42 0.80 -15.91 3.21
C ASP A 42 0.56 -16.41 4.63
N GLY A 43 1.23 -17.49 5.03
CA GLY A 43 1.15 -18.03 6.39
C GLY A 43 1.71 -17.07 7.43
N GLY A 44 2.90 -16.50 7.19
CA GLY A 44 3.52 -15.55 8.10
C GLY A 44 2.81 -14.18 8.13
N ASP A 45 2.13 -13.79 7.06
CA ASP A 45 1.30 -12.58 7.03
C ASP A 45 -0.01 -12.80 7.78
N CYS A 46 -0.72 -13.92 7.56
CA CYS A 46 -1.92 -14.29 8.32
C CYS A 46 -1.65 -14.33 9.84
N ALA A 47 -0.57 -14.99 10.27
CA ALA A 47 -0.24 -15.09 11.70
C ALA A 47 0.00 -13.71 12.35
N LYS A 48 0.60 -12.77 11.62
CA LYS A 48 0.82 -11.39 12.11
C LYS A 48 -0.46 -10.56 12.12
N LEU A 49 -1.33 -10.75 11.13
CA LEU A 49 -2.62 -10.07 11.07
C LEU A 49 -3.55 -10.56 12.18
N GLU A 50 -3.59 -11.88 12.40
CA GLU A 50 -4.34 -12.51 13.49
C GLU A 50 -3.86 -12.00 14.86
N SER A 51 -2.54 -11.96 15.10
CA SER A 51 -2.01 -11.43 16.36
C SER A 51 -2.27 -9.93 16.56
N ALA A 52 -2.54 -9.18 15.49
CA ALA A 52 -2.93 -7.78 15.54
C ALA A 52 -4.45 -7.56 15.65
N GLY A 53 -5.24 -8.63 15.77
CA GLY A 53 -6.70 -8.54 15.91
C GLY A 53 -7.43 -8.20 14.61
N VAL A 54 -6.82 -8.44 13.45
CA VAL A 54 -7.48 -8.25 12.15
C VAL A 54 -8.54 -9.35 11.97
N ALA A 55 -9.79 -8.94 11.78
CA ALA A 55 -10.92 -9.85 11.67
C ALA A 55 -10.87 -10.68 10.37
N VAL A 56 -10.44 -10.07 9.26
CA VAL A 56 -10.35 -10.74 7.95
C VAL A 56 -9.07 -10.37 7.23
N ALA A 57 -8.29 -11.39 6.85
CA ALA A 57 -7.25 -11.28 5.83
C ALA A 57 -7.85 -11.60 4.46
N PHE A 58 -8.13 -10.57 3.65
CA PHE A 58 -8.64 -10.74 2.28
C PHE A 58 -7.48 -10.98 1.31
N MET A 59 -7.28 -12.24 0.91
CA MET A 59 -6.14 -12.69 0.09
C MET A 59 -6.62 -13.32 -1.23
N PRO A 60 -7.18 -12.53 -2.17
CA PRO A 60 -7.65 -13.06 -3.43
C PRO A 60 -6.47 -13.57 -4.28
N ARG A 61 -6.66 -14.70 -4.98
CA ARG A 61 -5.69 -15.17 -5.98
C ARG A 61 -5.60 -14.19 -7.14
N ASP A 62 -6.76 -13.73 -7.60
CA ASP A 62 -6.89 -12.82 -8.72
C ASP A 62 -7.95 -11.76 -8.42
N MET A 63 -7.66 -10.51 -8.79
CA MET A 63 -8.64 -9.42 -8.79
C MET A 63 -9.20 -9.16 -10.19
N TYR A 64 -8.62 -9.74 -11.25
CA TYR A 64 -8.90 -9.39 -12.63
C TYR A 64 -9.37 -10.63 -13.40
N ASP A 65 -10.64 -10.66 -13.78
CA ASP A 65 -11.17 -11.69 -14.67
C ASP A 65 -10.58 -11.55 -16.07
N SER A 66 -10.52 -12.66 -16.81
CA SER A 66 -10.10 -12.65 -18.21
C SER A 66 -10.97 -11.69 -19.02
N GLY A 67 -10.35 -10.72 -19.69
CA GLY A 67 -11.07 -9.69 -20.45
C GLY A 67 -11.46 -8.45 -19.64
N SER A 68 -10.97 -8.28 -18.40
CA SER A 68 -11.18 -7.04 -17.64
C SER A 68 -10.56 -5.82 -18.33
N GLU A 69 -11.39 -4.95 -18.91
CA GLU A 69 -10.96 -3.75 -19.65
C GLU A 69 -11.06 -2.44 -18.83
N THR A 70 -11.94 -2.38 -17.83
CA THR A 70 -12.18 -1.15 -17.06
C THR A 70 -10.97 -0.76 -16.21
N ARG A 71 -10.59 0.51 -16.26
CA ARG A 71 -9.49 1.11 -15.48
C ARG A 71 -9.93 2.42 -14.85
N VAL A 72 -9.28 2.80 -13.76
CA VAL A 72 -9.46 4.11 -13.12
C VAL A 72 -8.22 4.95 -13.38
N LEU A 73 -8.37 5.97 -14.24
CA LEU A 73 -7.28 6.87 -14.61
C LEU A 73 -7.19 8.02 -13.58
N PRO A 74 -6.08 8.16 -12.85
CA PRO A 74 -5.91 9.26 -11.91
C PRO A 74 -5.63 10.59 -12.65
N GLY A 75 -6.02 11.69 -12.03
CA GLY A 75 -5.72 13.04 -12.51
C GLY A 75 -4.28 13.50 -12.26
N ALA A 76 -4.04 14.80 -12.36
CA ALA A 76 -2.70 15.41 -12.33
C ALA A 76 -1.84 15.12 -11.08
N LEU A 77 -2.43 14.72 -9.95
CA LEU A 77 -1.66 14.32 -8.75
C LEU A 77 -0.80 13.07 -8.98
N ALA A 78 -1.15 12.26 -9.97
CA ALA A 78 -0.35 11.11 -10.38
C ALA A 78 0.83 11.49 -11.29
N ALA A 79 0.93 12.73 -11.78
CA ALA A 79 2.04 13.16 -12.61
C ALA A 79 3.28 13.54 -11.78
N GLY A 80 4.48 13.47 -12.39
CA GLY A 80 5.75 13.78 -11.72
C GLY A 80 6.09 12.80 -10.58
N LEU A 81 7.14 13.10 -9.82
CA LEU A 81 7.61 12.27 -8.69
C LEU A 81 7.62 10.77 -9.04
N CYS A 82 6.88 9.93 -8.30
CA CYS A 82 6.80 8.49 -8.56
C CYS A 82 6.12 8.18 -9.89
N GLY A 83 5.12 8.95 -10.30
CA GLY A 83 4.41 8.73 -11.57
C GLY A 83 5.21 9.16 -12.80
N GLY A 84 6.12 10.13 -12.65
CA GLY A 84 7.10 10.46 -13.69
C GLY A 84 8.08 9.31 -13.93
N ALA A 85 8.50 8.63 -12.87
CA ALA A 85 9.37 7.45 -12.96
C ALA A 85 8.61 6.18 -13.39
N ARG A 86 7.32 6.08 -13.06
CA ARG A 86 6.48 4.89 -13.30
C ARG A 86 5.10 5.30 -13.84
N PRO A 87 4.98 5.61 -15.15
CA PRO A 87 3.76 6.20 -15.72
C PRO A 87 2.49 5.36 -15.55
N HIS A 88 2.61 4.03 -15.51
CA HIS A 88 1.50 3.08 -15.36
C HIS A 88 1.08 2.86 -13.90
N PHE A 89 1.92 3.26 -12.93
CA PHE A 89 1.81 2.81 -11.55
C PHE A 89 0.49 3.23 -10.90
N PHE A 90 0.12 4.51 -11.01
CA PHE A 90 -1.06 5.02 -10.31
C PHE A 90 -2.38 4.63 -10.97
N GLU A 91 -2.42 4.33 -12.27
CA GLU A 91 -3.59 3.70 -12.89
C GLU A 91 -3.84 2.32 -12.28
N GLY A 92 -2.78 1.50 -12.16
CA GLY A 92 -2.86 0.19 -11.54
C GLY A 92 -3.31 0.27 -10.07
N VAL A 93 -2.74 1.20 -9.31
CA VAL A 93 -3.14 1.45 -7.91
C VAL A 93 -4.59 1.89 -7.80
N CYS A 94 -5.02 2.90 -8.55
CA CYS A 94 -6.40 3.38 -8.50
C CYS A 94 -7.39 2.30 -8.89
N THR A 95 -7.08 1.52 -9.93
CA THR A 95 -7.94 0.42 -10.38
C THR A 95 -8.10 -0.66 -9.31
N VAL A 96 -6.99 -1.12 -8.69
CA VAL A 96 -7.09 -2.17 -7.66
C VAL A 96 -7.76 -1.66 -6.39
N VAL A 97 -7.47 -0.43 -5.96
CA VAL A 97 -8.08 0.15 -4.76
C VAL A 97 -9.59 0.35 -4.96
N ALA A 98 -10.03 0.86 -6.12
CA ALA A 98 -11.45 0.98 -6.42
C ALA A 98 -12.17 -0.38 -6.37
N LYS A 99 -11.55 -1.44 -6.90
CA LYS A 99 -12.10 -2.80 -6.82
C LYS A 99 -12.16 -3.31 -5.38
N LEU A 100 -11.12 -3.09 -4.58
CA LEU A 100 -11.10 -3.48 -3.17
C LEU A 100 -12.18 -2.76 -2.35
N LEU A 101 -12.37 -1.45 -2.58
CA LEU A 101 -13.41 -0.67 -1.93
C LEU A 101 -14.82 -1.16 -2.31
N ASN A 102 -15.03 -1.61 -3.55
CA ASN A 102 -16.31 -2.21 -3.96
C ASN A 102 -16.55 -3.62 -3.39
N VAL A 103 -15.49 -4.36 -3.04
CA VAL A 103 -15.60 -5.71 -2.46
C VAL A 103 -15.80 -5.64 -0.95
N VAL A 104 -15.01 -4.82 -0.26
CA VAL A 104 -14.98 -4.74 1.20
C VAL A 104 -16.01 -3.74 1.73
N VAL A 105 -16.32 -2.68 0.98
CA VAL A 105 -17.23 -1.59 1.35
C VAL A 105 -16.93 -1.01 2.75
N PRO A 106 -15.70 -0.53 3.01
CA PRO A 106 -15.31 -0.04 4.34
C PRO A 106 -15.80 1.39 4.58
N ASP A 107 -16.06 1.75 5.84
CA ASP A 107 -16.26 3.16 6.24
C ASP A 107 -14.95 3.96 6.18
N VAL A 108 -13.83 3.30 6.53
CA VAL A 108 -12.50 3.91 6.64
C VAL A 108 -11.46 3.07 5.91
N LEU A 109 -10.67 3.71 5.05
CA LEU A 109 -9.47 3.15 4.43
C LEU A 109 -8.22 3.76 5.08
N VAL A 110 -7.35 2.92 5.65
CA VAL A 110 -6.09 3.35 6.25
C VAL A 110 -4.91 3.05 5.31
N LEU A 111 -4.11 4.07 4.99
CA LEU A 111 -2.90 3.97 4.15
C LEU A 111 -1.69 4.62 4.85
N GLY A 112 -0.49 4.13 4.59
CA GLY A 112 0.73 4.68 5.17
C GLY A 112 1.21 5.96 4.47
N LYS A 113 1.64 6.97 5.24
CA LYS A 113 2.25 8.20 4.72
C LYS A 113 3.63 8.01 4.08
N LYS A 114 4.25 6.84 4.26
CA LYS A 114 5.48 6.45 3.58
C LYS A 114 5.35 6.61 2.06
N ASP A 115 4.20 6.20 1.53
CA ASP A 115 3.85 6.33 0.11
C ASP A 115 2.94 7.56 -0.08
N TYR A 116 3.45 8.76 0.25
CA TYR A 116 2.65 9.98 0.37
C TYR A 116 1.89 10.36 -0.91
N GLN A 117 2.53 10.23 -2.08
CA GLN A 117 1.86 10.51 -3.36
C GLN A 117 0.69 9.54 -3.60
N GLN A 118 0.84 8.26 -3.22
CA GLN A 118 -0.22 7.27 -3.30
C GLN A 118 -1.41 7.67 -2.41
N LEU A 119 -1.14 8.05 -1.16
CA LEU A 119 -2.18 8.52 -0.23
C LEU A 119 -2.96 9.71 -0.83
N CYS A 120 -2.27 10.69 -1.41
CA CYS A 120 -2.90 11.84 -2.05
C CYS A 120 -3.73 11.46 -3.28
N VAL A 121 -3.21 10.58 -4.15
CA VAL A 121 -3.91 10.10 -5.35
C VAL A 121 -5.17 9.32 -4.96
N VAL A 122 -5.08 8.40 -4.00
CA VAL A 122 -6.24 7.61 -3.54
C VAL A 122 -7.28 8.49 -2.86
N ARG A 123 -6.87 9.43 -1.99
CA ARG A 123 -7.79 10.43 -1.41
C ARG A 123 -8.56 11.20 -2.47
N ARG A 124 -7.85 11.63 -3.52
CA ARG A 124 -8.47 12.37 -4.61
C ARG A 124 -9.43 11.49 -5.42
N MET A 125 -9.06 10.25 -5.71
CA MET A 125 -9.92 9.28 -6.39
C MET A 125 -11.22 9.03 -5.61
N VAL A 126 -11.12 8.74 -4.31
CA VAL A 126 -12.27 8.49 -3.43
C VAL A 126 -13.22 9.69 -3.40
N ARG A 127 -12.67 10.90 -3.35
CA ARG A 127 -13.45 12.15 -3.44
C ARG A 127 -14.12 12.32 -4.81
N ASP A 128 -13.36 12.14 -5.90
CA ASP A 128 -13.83 12.42 -7.27
C ASP A 128 -14.88 11.42 -7.76
N LEU A 129 -14.91 10.23 -7.18
CA LEU A 129 -15.84 9.15 -7.52
C LEU A 129 -16.93 8.94 -6.47
N ASP A 130 -17.10 9.89 -5.54
CA ASP A 130 -18.14 9.90 -4.51
C ASP A 130 -18.26 8.58 -3.72
N MET A 131 -17.12 7.95 -3.40
CA MET A 131 -17.08 6.58 -2.87
C MET A 131 -17.53 6.45 -1.41
N GLY A 132 -17.73 7.55 -0.68
CA GLY A 132 -18.23 7.52 0.71
C GLY A 132 -17.27 6.96 1.75
N VAL A 133 -15.97 6.80 1.43
CA VAL A 133 -14.95 6.23 2.33
C VAL A 133 -14.06 7.32 2.93
N GLU A 134 -13.82 7.31 4.25
CA GLU A 134 -12.81 8.17 4.87
C GLU A 134 -11.41 7.60 4.62
N VAL A 135 -10.49 8.39 4.03
CA VAL A 135 -9.10 7.93 3.80
C VAL A 135 -8.13 8.52 4.83
N VAL A 136 -7.67 7.68 5.75
CA VAL A 136 -6.80 8.02 6.88
C VAL A 136 -5.35 7.69 6.56
N GLY A 137 -4.45 8.61 6.89
CA GLY A 137 -3.00 8.45 6.68
C GLY A 137 -2.29 8.10 7.98
N GLY A 138 -1.75 6.88 8.10
CA GLY A 138 -0.92 6.47 9.22
C GLY A 138 0.53 6.94 9.09
N GLU A 139 1.18 7.27 10.21
CA GLU A 139 2.57 7.73 10.21
C GLU A 139 3.55 6.67 9.68
N THR A 140 4.63 7.13 9.07
CA THR A 140 5.69 6.24 8.57
C THR A 140 6.41 5.58 9.74
N ALA A 141 6.17 4.28 9.93
CA ALA A 141 6.93 3.48 10.89
C ALA A 141 8.40 3.34 10.46
N ARG A 142 9.31 3.41 11.44
CA ARG A 142 10.76 3.41 11.23
C ARG A 142 11.41 2.35 12.11
N ALA A 143 12.52 1.80 11.65
CA ALA A 143 13.43 1.00 12.47
C ALA A 143 14.15 1.90 13.50
N GLU A 144 14.87 1.29 14.45
CA GLU A 144 15.61 2.01 15.49
C GLU A 144 16.60 3.05 14.92
N ASP A 145 17.19 2.76 13.76
CA ASP A 145 18.09 3.66 13.04
C ASP A 145 17.39 4.69 12.15
N GLY A 146 16.06 4.84 12.30
CA GLY A 146 15.25 5.82 11.59
C GLY A 146 14.85 5.41 10.15
N LEU A 147 15.40 4.32 9.60
CA LEU A 147 15.04 3.89 8.25
C LEU A 147 13.55 3.51 8.19
N ALA A 148 12.83 4.02 7.20
CA ALA A 148 11.43 3.67 6.99
C ALA A 148 11.28 2.16 6.73
N LEU A 149 10.32 1.53 7.41
CA LEU A 149 10.05 0.11 7.23
C LEU A 149 9.46 -0.16 5.84
N SER A 150 9.96 -1.19 5.18
CA SER A 150 9.57 -1.57 3.83
C SER A 150 9.86 -3.05 3.62
N SER A 151 8.95 -3.78 2.97
CA SER A 151 9.18 -5.16 2.52
C SER A 151 10.44 -5.27 1.65
N ARG A 152 10.75 -4.22 0.88
CA ARG A 152 11.94 -4.16 0.01
C ARG A 152 13.26 -4.03 0.78
N ASN A 153 13.24 -3.72 2.07
CA ASN A 153 14.48 -3.66 2.87
C ASN A 153 15.15 -5.05 2.98
N ALA A 154 14.39 -6.13 2.83
CA ALA A 154 14.91 -7.51 2.83
C ALA A 154 15.89 -7.80 1.67
N ARG A 155 15.95 -6.94 0.64
CA ARG A 155 16.86 -7.08 -0.49
C ARG A 155 18.18 -6.34 -0.33
N LEU A 156 18.31 -5.51 0.70
CA LEU A 156 19.51 -4.72 0.90
C LEU A 156 20.64 -5.62 1.41
N SER A 157 21.81 -5.52 0.79
CA SER A 157 23.03 -6.06 1.41
C SER A 157 23.31 -5.32 2.73
N PRO A 158 24.12 -5.90 3.65
CA PRO A 158 24.48 -5.21 4.89
C PRO A 158 25.03 -3.79 4.68
N ALA A 159 25.89 -3.61 3.66
CA ALA A 159 26.45 -2.31 3.32
C ALA A 159 25.40 -1.32 2.77
N ALA A 160 24.49 -1.79 1.90
CA ALA A 160 23.39 -0.97 1.39
C ALA A 160 22.40 -0.60 2.50
N ARG A 161 22.14 -1.53 3.44
CA ARG A 161 21.26 -1.30 4.60
C ARG A 161 21.82 -0.24 5.54
N ALA A 162 23.12 -0.26 5.79
CA ALA A 162 23.79 0.77 6.58
C ALA A 162 23.79 2.14 5.88
N SER A 163 23.91 2.16 4.55
CA SER A 163 23.86 3.41 3.79
C SER A 163 22.44 4.00 3.75
N ALA A 164 21.41 3.16 3.67
CA ALA A 164 20.02 3.59 3.59
C ALA A 164 19.54 4.35 4.84
N SER A 165 20.14 4.11 6.02
CA SER A 165 19.77 4.81 7.26
C SER A 165 20.14 6.30 7.27
N ALA A 166 20.89 6.78 6.27
CA ALA A 166 21.16 8.21 6.09
C ALA A 166 19.98 8.99 5.47
N LEU A 167 19.06 8.31 4.77
CA LEU A 167 17.93 8.95 4.08
C LEU A 167 17.01 9.78 5.01
N PRO A 168 16.64 9.32 6.22
CA PRO A 168 15.83 10.11 7.14
C PRO A 168 16.49 11.44 7.52
N ALA A 169 17.82 11.44 7.76
CA ALA A 169 18.55 12.65 8.12
C ALA A 169 18.57 13.66 6.97
N ALA A 170 18.73 13.20 5.72
CA ALA A 170 18.69 14.04 4.53
C ALA A 170 17.30 14.64 4.24
N LEU A 171 16.23 14.08 4.80
CA LEU A 171 14.87 14.62 4.69
C LEU A 171 14.53 15.61 5.82
N ALA A 172 15.33 15.67 6.88
CA ALA A 172 15.15 16.58 8.01
C ALA A 172 15.92 17.90 7.85
N SER A 173 16.81 17.98 6.85
CA SER A 173 17.55 19.17 6.42
C SER A 173 16.79 19.98 5.37
#